data_AF-A0A5K8AFZ6-F1
#
_entry.id   AF-A0A5K8AFZ6-F1
#
_cell.length_a   1.000
_cell.length_b   1.000
_cell.length_c   1.000
_cell.angle_alpha   90.00
_cell.angle_beta   90.00
_cell.angle_gamma   90.00
#
_symmetry.space_group_name_H-M   'P 1'
#
loop_
_entity.id
_entity.type
_entity.pdbx_description
1 polymer ?
#
loop_
_entity_poly.entity_id
_entity_poly.type
_entity_poly.pdbx_seq_one_letter_code
_entity_poly.pdbx_strand_id
1 'polypeptide(L)'
;MPTVNQQTERETNADRFDPFNDRLSRDVRNALSVAFMDTLERNELLPVHRIAEFFMDDALPEAIKQYIQTRVKAYARVLADLSDRHLDDPIDIAMVIWDRGLFFETHEFLEQYWLPATGEKKTLFQALIRAAGAYVHMEQGNLRSAGRIAAKAIYGLERTQALLAVHTDPKPLIDKLRQLDPVPPRLSPF
;
A
#
# COMPACT_ATOMS: atom_id res chain seq x y z
N MET A 1 -38.27 26.04 -18.90
CA MET A 1 -37.28 25.39 -19.79
C MET A 1 -36.20 26.41 -20.07
N PRO A 2 -35.03 26.24 -19.45
CA PRO A 2 -33.96 25.56 -20.16
C PRO A 2 -33.33 24.44 -19.33
N THR A 3 -32.96 23.38 -20.04
CA THR A 3 -32.36 22.14 -19.57
C THR A 3 -30.93 22.41 -19.13
N VAL A 4 -30.65 22.34 -17.82
CA VAL A 4 -29.28 22.33 -17.31
C VAL A 4 -28.64 21.01 -17.75
N ASN A 5 -27.57 21.18 -18.50
CA ASN A 5 -26.86 20.16 -19.24
C ASN A 5 -26.33 19.07 -18.28
N GLN A 6 -26.88 17.85 -18.36
CA GLN A 6 -26.40 16.65 -17.65
C GLN A 6 -25.09 16.10 -18.26
N GLN A 7 -24.18 16.98 -18.68
CA GLN A 7 -22.94 16.62 -19.37
C GLN A 7 -21.67 16.90 -18.55
N THR A 8 -21.79 17.39 -17.32
CA THR A 8 -20.64 17.69 -16.44
C THR A 8 -20.27 16.57 -15.46
N GLU A 9 -20.88 15.38 -15.56
CA GLU A 9 -20.57 14.22 -14.69
C GLU A 9 -19.92 13.04 -15.44
N ARG A 10 -19.50 13.24 -16.69
CA ARG A 10 -18.76 12.26 -17.50
C ARG A 10 -17.39 12.78 -17.94
N GLU A 11 -16.67 13.46 -17.05
CA GLU A 11 -15.21 13.34 -17.11
C GLU A 11 -14.89 11.89 -16.74
N THR A 12 -14.52 11.15 -17.76
CA THR A 12 -14.53 9.70 -17.79
C THR A 12 -13.58 9.13 -16.74
N ASN A 13 -14.11 8.21 -15.91
CA ASN A 13 -13.37 7.28 -15.05
C ASN A 13 -12.34 6.39 -15.80
N ALA A 14 -12.07 6.65 -17.09
CA ALA A 14 -11.13 5.95 -17.94
C ALA A 14 -9.68 6.45 -17.77
N ASP A 15 -9.47 7.63 -17.17
CA ASP A 15 -8.14 8.23 -16.98
C ASP A 15 -7.54 8.00 -15.59
N ARG A 16 -8.17 7.16 -14.75
CA ARG A 16 -7.67 6.83 -13.41
C ARG A 16 -7.15 5.39 -13.37
N PHE A 17 -6.01 5.19 -12.71
CA PHE A 17 -5.53 3.86 -12.37
C PHE A 17 -6.49 3.17 -11.37
N ASP A 18 -7.18 2.11 -11.82
CA ASP A 18 -8.21 1.40 -11.05
C ASP A 18 -7.99 -0.12 -11.08
N PRO A 19 -7.14 -0.67 -10.20
CA PRO A 19 -6.87 -2.12 -10.15
C PRO A 19 -8.06 -2.94 -9.63
N PHE A 20 -9.15 -2.31 -9.18
CA PHE A 20 -10.35 -3.03 -8.75
C PHE A 20 -11.22 -3.41 -9.94
N ASN A 21 -11.43 -2.47 -10.86
CA ASN A 21 -12.35 -2.66 -11.98
C ASN A 21 -11.64 -2.87 -13.33
N ASP A 22 -10.38 -2.46 -13.47
CA ASP A 22 -9.60 -2.63 -14.69
C ASP A 22 -8.57 -3.76 -14.56
N ARG A 23 -8.58 -4.66 -15.55
CA ARG A 23 -7.68 -5.83 -15.56
C ARG A 23 -6.23 -5.41 -15.77
N LEU A 24 -5.96 -4.48 -16.69
CA LEU A 24 -4.60 -4.06 -17.01
C LEU A 24 -3.96 -3.37 -15.80
N SER A 25 -4.67 -2.45 -15.14
CA SER A 25 -4.25 -1.80 -13.90
C SER A 25 -3.92 -2.83 -12.81
N ARG A 26 -4.76 -3.86 -12.66
CA ARG A 26 -4.52 -4.93 -11.69
C ARG A 26 -3.28 -5.74 -12.02
N ASP A 27 -3.12 -6.14 -13.28
CA ASP A 27 -1.98 -6.94 -13.74
C ASP A 27 -0.67 -6.16 -13.56
N VAL A 28 -0.65 -4.86 -13.87
CA VAL A 28 0.50 -3.96 -13.66
C VAL A 28 0.86 -3.83 -12.17
N ARG A 29 -0.12 -3.51 -11.31
CA ARG A 29 0.14 -3.41 -9.85
C ARG A 29 0.70 -4.72 -9.30
N ASN A 30 0.06 -5.84 -9.63
CA ASN A 30 0.45 -7.14 -9.10
C ASN A 30 1.86 -7.52 -9.55
N ALA A 31 2.18 -7.34 -10.84
CA ALA A 31 3.51 -7.62 -11.37
C ALA A 31 4.60 -6.74 -10.72
N LEU A 32 4.33 -5.44 -10.53
CA LEU A 32 5.25 -4.54 -9.84
C LEU A 32 5.43 -4.93 -8.37
N SER A 33 4.37 -5.34 -7.67
CA SER A 33 4.45 -5.77 -6.28
C SER A 33 5.28 -7.05 -6.13
N VAL A 34 5.08 -8.03 -7.01
CA VAL A 34 5.90 -9.27 -7.01
C VAL A 34 7.38 -8.93 -7.25
N ALA A 35 7.68 -8.12 -8.27
CA ALA A 35 9.06 -7.71 -8.53
C ALA A 35 9.66 -6.86 -7.39
N PHE A 36 8.83 -6.13 -6.66
CA PHE A 36 9.27 -5.40 -5.48
C PHE A 36 9.65 -6.34 -4.32
N MET A 37 8.94 -7.46 -4.12
CA MET A 37 9.37 -8.47 -3.15
C MET A 37 10.73 -9.07 -3.53
N ASP A 38 10.94 -9.39 -4.82
CA ASP A 38 12.24 -9.85 -5.32
C ASP A 38 13.34 -8.79 -5.11
N THR A 39 13.00 -7.51 -5.28
CA THR A 39 13.91 -6.37 -5.06
C THR A 39 14.34 -6.28 -3.60
N LEU A 40 13.42 -6.47 -2.65
CA LEU A 40 13.72 -6.47 -1.21
C LEU A 40 14.62 -7.65 -0.84
N GLU A 41 14.34 -8.85 -1.36
CA GLU A 41 15.14 -10.06 -1.07
C GLU A 41 16.57 -9.95 -1.60
N ARG A 42 16.73 -9.42 -2.82
CA ARG A 42 18.02 -9.35 -3.52
C ARG A 42 18.81 -8.08 -3.25
N ASN A 43 18.19 -7.11 -2.58
CA ASN A 43 18.70 -5.75 -2.41
C ASN A 43 19.12 -5.08 -3.72
N GLU A 44 18.33 -5.23 -4.80
CA GLU A 44 18.62 -4.67 -6.13
C GLU A 44 17.33 -4.25 -6.86
N LEU A 45 17.37 -3.13 -7.59
CA LEU A 45 16.19 -2.61 -8.33
C LEU A 45 15.93 -3.31 -9.68
N LEU A 46 16.82 -4.21 -10.10
CA LEU A 46 16.76 -4.83 -11.42
C LEU A 46 15.43 -5.57 -11.69
N PRO A 47 14.84 -6.35 -10.76
CA PRO A 47 13.55 -7.01 -10.98
C PRO A 47 12.43 -6.02 -11.33
N VAL A 48 12.32 -4.92 -10.57
CA VAL A 48 11.31 -3.88 -10.81
C VAL A 48 11.56 -3.17 -12.14
N HIS A 49 12.80 -2.82 -12.46
CA HIS A 49 13.11 -2.13 -13.72
C HIS A 49 12.72 -2.98 -14.93
N ARG A 50 12.97 -4.29 -14.90
CA ARG A 50 12.55 -5.20 -15.98
C ARG A 50 11.03 -5.22 -16.17
N ILE A 51 10.27 -5.27 -15.07
CA ILE A 51 8.80 -5.23 -15.15
C ILE A 51 8.31 -3.88 -15.65
N ALA A 52 8.90 -2.78 -15.18
CA ALA A 52 8.56 -1.45 -15.64
C ALA A 52 8.83 -1.29 -17.14
N GLU A 53 10.01 -1.69 -17.62
CA GLU A 53 10.38 -1.69 -19.04
C GLU A 53 9.46 -2.57 -19.88
N PHE A 54 9.10 -3.76 -19.39
CA PHE A 54 8.18 -4.67 -20.08
C PHE A 54 6.82 -4.03 -20.35
N PHE A 55 6.28 -3.28 -19.38
CA PHE A 55 4.99 -2.61 -19.55
C PHE A 55 5.10 -1.29 -20.32
N MET A 56 6.23 -0.56 -20.24
CA MET A 56 6.40 0.77 -20.84
C MET A 56 6.44 0.72 -22.37
N ASP A 57 5.27 0.63 -22.98
CA ASP A 57 4.99 0.82 -24.40
C ASP A 57 4.32 2.19 -24.63
N ASP A 58 4.56 2.80 -25.78
CA ASP A 58 3.97 4.08 -26.20
C ASP A 58 2.44 4.06 -26.20
N ALA A 59 1.83 2.89 -26.44
CA ALA A 59 0.38 2.73 -26.47
C ALA A 59 -0.31 2.65 -25.09
N LEU A 60 0.43 2.58 -23.97
CA LEU A 60 -0.19 2.50 -22.65
C LEU A 60 -0.94 3.78 -22.26
N PRO A 61 -2.10 3.68 -21.56
CA PRO A 61 -2.74 4.82 -20.94
C PRO A 61 -1.79 5.58 -20.00
N GLU A 62 -1.85 6.91 -20.05
CA GLU A 62 -0.96 7.79 -19.30
C GLU A 62 -1.05 7.54 -17.79
N ALA A 63 -2.25 7.27 -17.26
CA ALA A 63 -2.45 6.95 -15.84
C ALA A 63 -1.66 5.72 -15.37
N ILE A 64 -1.52 4.71 -16.24
CA ILE A 64 -0.74 3.50 -15.95
C ILE A 64 0.76 3.81 -16.00
N LYS A 65 1.21 4.60 -17.00
CA LYS A 65 2.61 5.04 -17.08
C LYS A 65 3.01 5.82 -15.82
N GLN A 66 2.17 6.75 -15.39
CA GLN A 66 2.38 7.53 -14.16
C GLN A 66 2.41 6.65 -12.91
N TYR A 67 1.52 5.67 -12.82
CA TYR A 67 1.51 4.70 -11.72
C TYR A 67 2.83 3.92 -11.64
N ILE A 68 3.29 3.34 -12.76
CA ILE A 68 4.55 2.59 -12.83
C ILE A 68 5.72 3.48 -12.40
N GLN A 69 5.85 4.68 -12.97
CA GLN A 69 6.95 5.60 -12.64
C GLN A 69 6.94 6.00 -11.17
N THR A 70 5.76 6.26 -10.61
CA THR A 70 5.61 6.62 -9.19
C THR A 70 6.02 5.46 -8.29
N ARG A 71 5.62 4.23 -8.63
CA ARG A 71 5.99 3.02 -7.87
C ARG A 71 7.48 2.71 -7.94
N VAL A 72 8.09 2.74 -9.12
CA VAL A 72 9.55 2.54 -9.28
C VAL A 72 10.35 3.52 -8.42
N LYS A 73 9.99 4.81 -8.43
CA LYS A 73 10.63 5.84 -7.59
C LYS A 73 10.44 5.56 -6.09
N ALA A 74 9.26 5.11 -5.70
CA ALA A 74 8.98 4.76 -4.30
C ALA A 74 9.79 3.54 -3.86
N TYR A 75 9.88 2.49 -4.68
CA TYR A 75 10.66 1.29 -4.39
C TYR A 75 12.16 1.59 -4.24
N ALA A 76 12.71 2.44 -5.11
CA ALA A 76 14.09 2.90 -4.98
C ALA A 76 14.35 3.62 -3.65
N ARG A 77 13.40 4.42 -3.18
CA ARG A 77 13.49 5.10 -1.88
C ARG A 77 13.41 4.13 -0.72
N VAL A 78 12.51 3.15 -0.77
CA VAL A 78 12.46 2.10 0.25
C VAL A 78 13.82 1.40 0.35
N LEU A 79 14.38 0.96 -0.79
CA LEU A 79 15.65 0.22 -0.79
C LEU A 79 16.81 1.03 -0.19
N ALA A 80 16.86 2.33 -0.50
CA ALA A 80 17.82 3.27 0.08
C ALA A 80 17.62 3.38 1.61
N ASP A 81 16.39 3.62 2.07
CA ASP A 81 16.09 3.73 3.51
C ASP A 81 16.47 2.46 4.28
N LEU A 82 16.16 1.28 3.73
CA LEU A 82 16.47 -0.01 4.36
C LEU A 82 17.98 -0.23 4.45
N SER A 83 18.72 0.13 3.39
CA SER A 83 20.19 0.02 3.37
C SER A 83 20.84 0.97 4.35
N ASP A 84 20.42 2.25 4.37
CA ASP A 84 21.00 3.27 5.25
C ASP A 84 20.74 2.95 6.72
N ARG A 85 19.54 2.44 7.03
CA ARG A 85 19.10 2.16 8.40
C ARG A 85 19.41 0.75 8.88
N HIS A 86 19.88 -0.13 8.00
CA HIS A 86 20.20 -1.54 8.31
C HIS A 86 19.03 -2.28 8.98
N LEU A 87 17.82 -2.10 8.46
CA LEU A 87 16.61 -2.69 9.02
C LEU A 87 16.43 -4.15 8.58
N ASP A 88 16.12 -5.03 9.53
CA ASP A 88 15.90 -6.46 9.31
C ASP A 88 14.58 -7.00 9.89
N ASP A 89 13.98 -6.31 10.88
CA ASP A 89 12.69 -6.71 11.43
C ASP A 89 11.54 -6.46 10.41
N PRO A 90 10.67 -7.45 10.15
CA PRO A 90 9.57 -7.31 9.21
C PRO A 90 8.59 -6.17 9.52
N ILE A 91 8.40 -5.83 10.79
CA ILE A 91 7.51 -4.73 11.17
C ILE A 91 8.16 -3.40 10.77
N ASP A 92 9.45 -3.22 11.06
CA ASP A 92 10.17 -1.98 10.72
C ASP A 92 10.28 -1.79 9.21
N ILE A 93 10.56 -2.85 8.46
CA ILE A 93 10.56 -2.83 6.99
C ILE A 93 9.17 -2.44 6.45
N ALA A 94 8.11 -3.03 7.01
CA ALA A 94 6.74 -2.71 6.60
C ALA A 94 6.37 -1.24 6.86
N MET A 95 6.88 -0.63 7.93
CA MET A 95 6.67 0.80 8.21
C MET A 95 7.38 1.70 7.19
N VAL A 96 8.58 1.34 6.75
CA VAL A 96 9.28 2.06 5.68
C VAL A 96 8.51 1.97 4.36
N ILE A 97 8.00 0.77 4.01
CA ILE A 97 7.16 0.58 2.82
C ILE A 97 5.89 1.44 2.94
N TRP A 98 5.21 1.40 4.09
CA TRP A 98 4.01 2.18 4.37
C TRP A 98 4.23 3.68 4.19
N ASP A 99 5.34 4.20 4.71
CA ASP A 99 5.67 5.61 4.64
C ASP A 99 5.84 6.11 3.19
N ARG A 100 6.10 5.22 2.24
CA ARG A 100 6.14 5.58 0.81
C ARG A 100 4.76 5.52 0.13
N GLY A 101 3.68 5.29 0.89
CA GLY A 101 2.31 5.17 0.38
C GLY A 101 2.07 3.87 -0.40
N LEU A 102 2.84 2.83 -0.07
CA LEU A 102 2.84 1.54 -0.76
C LEU A 102 1.97 0.53 -0.01
N PHE A 103 0.70 0.86 0.22
CA PHE A 103 -0.16 0.04 1.10
C PHE A 103 -0.47 -1.34 0.53
N PHE A 104 -0.59 -1.46 -0.79
CA PHE A 104 -0.76 -2.77 -1.41
C PHE A 104 0.50 -3.62 -1.18
N GLU A 105 1.68 -3.04 -1.36
CA GLU A 105 2.94 -3.74 -1.14
C GLU A 105 3.18 -4.03 0.35
N THR A 106 2.75 -3.16 1.28
CA THR A 106 2.76 -3.45 2.73
C THR A 106 1.89 -4.67 3.05
N HIS A 107 0.71 -4.78 2.43
CA HIS A 107 -0.16 -5.95 2.58
C HIS A 107 0.56 -7.23 2.12
N GLU A 108 1.04 -7.24 0.88
CA GLU A 108 1.72 -8.39 0.28
C GLU A 108 2.98 -8.78 1.06
N PHE A 109 3.80 -7.79 1.44
CA PHE A 109 5.03 -8.01 2.20
C PHE A 109 4.73 -8.67 3.56
N LEU A 110 3.74 -8.19 4.30
CA LEU A 110 3.41 -8.74 5.61
C LEU A 110 2.71 -10.10 5.56
N GLU A 111 2.05 -10.45 4.45
CA GLU A 111 1.32 -11.71 4.32
C GLU A 111 2.24 -12.94 4.50
N GLN A 112 3.47 -12.89 3.97
CA GLN A 112 4.44 -13.98 4.09
C GLN A 112 4.88 -14.25 5.53
N TYR A 113 4.89 -13.22 6.39
CA TYR A 113 5.22 -13.34 7.81
C TYR A 113 3.98 -13.69 8.65
N TRP A 114 2.80 -13.23 8.24
CA TRP A 114 1.55 -13.57 8.87
C TRP A 114 1.20 -15.06 8.76
N LEU A 115 1.45 -15.66 7.58
CA LEU A 115 1.08 -17.05 7.30
C LEU A 115 1.66 -18.04 8.34
N PRO A 116 2.98 -18.04 8.62
CA PRO A 116 3.59 -18.92 9.64
C PRO A 116 3.45 -18.39 11.08
N ALA A 117 3.10 -17.12 11.29
CA ALA A 117 3.01 -16.57 12.65
C ALA A 117 1.88 -17.20 13.48
N THR A 118 2.07 -17.20 14.79
CA THR A 118 1.09 -17.65 15.80
C THR A 118 0.92 -16.61 16.91
N GLY A 119 -0.08 -16.80 17.78
CA GLY A 119 -0.31 -15.97 18.95
C GLY A 119 -0.52 -14.48 18.65
N GLU A 120 0.05 -13.61 19.49
CA GLU A 120 -0.11 -12.16 19.37
C GLU A 120 0.60 -11.58 18.14
N LYS A 121 1.75 -12.14 17.73
CA LYS A 121 2.44 -11.73 16.49
C LYS A 121 1.55 -11.95 15.26
N LYS A 122 0.86 -13.09 15.16
CA LYS A 122 -0.11 -13.32 14.07
C LYS A 122 -1.23 -12.28 14.07
N THR A 123 -1.69 -11.90 15.26
CA THR A 123 -2.73 -10.88 15.43
C THR A 123 -2.25 -9.50 14.99
N LEU A 124 -1.02 -9.13 15.35
CA LEU A 124 -0.41 -7.87 14.96
C LEU A 124 -0.23 -7.78 13.44
N PHE A 125 0.36 -8.81 12.81
CA PHE A 125 0.50 -8.84 11.35
C PHE A 125 -0.87 -8.75 10.65
N GLN A 126 -1.87 -9.51 11.12
CA GLN A 126 -3.20 -9.43 10.55
C GLN A 126 -3.83 -8.03 10.70
N ALA A 127 -3.57 -7.35 11.80
CA ALA A 127 -4.07 -6.00 12.05
C ALA A 127 -3.43 -4.98 11.10
N LEU A 128 -2.10 -5.07 10.89
CA LEU A 128 -1.35 -4.21 9.96
C LEU A 128 -1.73 -4.47 8.48
N ILE A 129 -1.87 -5.74 8.08
CA ILE A 129 -2.36 -6.15 6.76
C ILE A 129 -3.75 -5.53 6.49
N ARG A 130 -4.65 -5.58 7.49
CA ARG A 130 -5.97 -4.94 7.37
C ARG A 130 -5.88 -3.43 7.34
N ALA A 131 -5.00 -2.80 8.13
CA ALA A 131 -4.79 -1.36 8.08
C ALA A 131 -4.38 -0.93 6.65
N ALA A 132 -3.42 -1.65 6.05
CA ALA A 132 -2.98 -1.40 4.69
C ALA A 132 -4.12 -1.59 3.68
N GLY A 133 -4.88 -2.67 3.80
CA GLY A 133 -6.08 -2.90 2.98
C GLY A 133 -7.15 -1.82 3.11
N ALA A 134 -7.30 -1.19 4.29
CA ALA A 134 -8.22 -0.07 4.46
C ALA A 134 -7.76 1.16 3.65
N TYR A 135 -6.47 1.47 3.64
CA TYR A 135 -5.92 2.55 2.80
C TYR A 135 -6.02 2.25 1.31
N VAL A 136 -5.78 1.00 0.87
CA VAL A 136 -6.01 0.61 -0.53
C VAL A 136 -7.47 0.87 -0.95
N HIS A 137 -8.44 0.63 -0.07
CA HIS A 137 -9.83 0.98 -0.36
C HIS A 137 -10.08 2.51 -0.35
N MET A 138 -9.45 3.26 0.55
CA MET A 138 -9.57 4.73 0.60
C MET A 138 -8.99 5.38 -0.67
N GLU A 139 -7.84 4.91 -1.16
CA GLU A 139 -7.23 5.36 -2.44
C GLU A 139 -8.19 5.22 -3.63
N GLN A 140 -9.08 4.24 -3.57
CA GLN A 140 -10.06 3.98 -4.62
C GLN A 140 -11.43 4.63 -4.37
N GLY A 141 -11.59 5.37 -3.28
CA GLY A 141 -12.86 6.00 -2.88
C GLY A 141 -13.88 5.01 -2.28
N ASN A 142 -13.46 3.78 -1.99
CA ASN A 142 -14.32 2.69 -1.48
C ASN A 142 -14.52 2.78 0.05
N LEU A 143 -15.02 3.92 0.55
CA LEU A 143 -15.08 4.24 1.99
C LEU A 143 -15.87 3.24 2.83
N ARG A 144 -16.95 2.65 2.28
CA ARG A 144 -17.73 1.61 2.99
C ARG A 144 -16.87 0.36 3.27
N SER A 145 -16.11 -0.09 2.28
CA SER A 145 -15.21 -1.24 2.43
C SER A 145 -14.02 -0.90 3.32
N ALA A 146 -13.47 0.31 3.18
CA ALA A 146 -12.42 0.82 4.06
C ALA A 146 -12.86 0.82 5.53
N GLY A 147 -14.04 1.36 5.85
CA GLY A 147 -14.57 1.41 7.22
C GLY A 147 -14.71 0.04 7.87
N ARG A 148 -15.25 -0.94 7.15
CA ARG A 148 -15.41 -2.32 7.65
C ARG A 148 -14.06 -2.98 7.97
N ILE A 149 -13.05 -2.75 7.13
CA ILE A 149 -11.72 -3.33 7.32
C ILE A 149 -10.95 -2.57 8.41
N ALA A 150 -11.04 -1.24 8.44
CA ALA A 150 -10.44 -0.38 9.45
C ALA A 150 -10.91 -0.75 10.86
N ALA A 151 -12.21 -1.01 11.06
CA ALA A 151 -12.72 -1.48 12.35
C ALA A 151 -12.05 -2.78 12.83
N LYS A 152 -11.80 -3.72 11.91
CA LYS A 152 -11.09 -4.98 12.22
C LYS A 152 -9.59 -4.77 12.45
N ALA A 153 -8.98 -3.81 11.76
CA ALA A 153 -7.59 -3.42 11.97
C ALA A 153 -7.42 -2.81 13.38
N ILE A 154 -8.24 -1.82 13.73
CA ILE A 154 -8.25 -1.14 15.03
C ILE A 154 -8.37 -2.15 16.17
N TYR A 155 -9.32 -3.08 16.09
CA TYR A 155 -9.49 -4.12 17.11
C TYR A 155 -8.21 -4.96 17.33
N GLY A 156 -7.51 -5.31 16.25
CA GLY A 156 -6.25 -6.06 16.35
C GLY A 156 -5.10 -5.19 16.88
N LEU A 157 -5.00 -3.95 16.43
CA LEU A 157 -3.96 -2.99 16.84
C LEU A 157 -4.09 -2.64 18.33
N GLU A 158 -5.29 -2.39 18.84
CA GLU A 158 -5.52 -2.10 20.27
C GLU A 158 -5.10 -3.26 21.17
N ARG A 159 -5.35 -4.50 20.73
CA ARG A 159 -4.94 -5.71 21.45
C ARG A 159 -3.44 -5.98 21.42
N THR A 160 -2.76 -5.50 20.39
CA THR A 160 -1.33 -5.75 20.16
C THR A 160 -0.48 -4.49 20.27
N GLN A 161 -1.04 -3.42 20.85
CA GLN A 161 -0.42 -2.10 20.89
C GLN A 161 0.96 -2.11 21.57
N ALA A 162 1.15 -2.93 22.61
CA ALA A 162 2.42 -3.04 23.31
C ALA A 162 3.51 -3.68 22.44
N LEU A 163 3.13 -4.63 21.57
CA LEU A 163 4.05 -5.23 20.61
C LEU A 163 4.41 -4.24 19.52
N LEU A 164 3.42 -3.50 18.99
CA LEU A 164 3.68 -2.49 17.96
C LEU A 164 4.51 -1.31 18.49
N ALA A 165 4.32 -0.93 19.76
CA ALA A 165 5.03 0.17 20.42
C ALA A 165 6.54 -0.03 20.54
N VAL A 166 7.05 -1.26 20.36
CA VAL A 166 8.49 -1.53 20.25
C VAL A 166 9.07 -0.95 18.97
N HIS A 167 8.26 -0.85 17.91
CA HIS A 167 8.65 -0.40 16.57
C HIS A 167 8.20 1.04 16.28
N THR A 168 6.96 1.39 16.66
CA THR A 168 6.38 2.71 16.39
C THR A 168 5.22 3.04 17.31
N ASP A 169 4.91 4.32 17.50
CA ASP A 169 3.71 4.75 18.22
C ASP A 169 2.44 4.26 17.46
N PRO A 170 1.63 3.36 18.05
CA PRO A 170 0.42 2.86 17.39
C PRO A 170 -0.70 3.91 17.29
N LYS A 171 -0.65 4.98 18.10
CA LYS A 171 -1.76 5.91 18.27
C LYS A 171 -2.12 6.67 16.99
N PRO A 172 -1.16 7.26 16.22
CA PRO A 172 -1.49 7.96 14.98
C PRO A 172 -2.20 7.06 13.96
N LEU A 173 -1.80 5.80 13.83
CA LEU A 173 -2.44 4.84 12.93
C LEU A 173 -3.88 4.55 13.35
N ILE A 174 -4.08 4.23 14.63
CA ILE A 174 -5.41 3.91 15.16
C ILE A 174 -6.35 5.11 14.99
N ASP A 175 -5.90 6.33 15.32
CA ASP A 175 -6.72 7.54 15.25
C ASP A 175 -7.10 7.89 13.80
N LYS A 176 -6.16 7.78 12.86
CA LYS A 176 -6.43 7.99 11.42
C LYS A 176 -7.40 6.96 10.85
N LEU A 177 -7.25 5.68 11.23
CA LEU A 177 -8.18 4.62 10.82
C LEU A 177 -9.59 4.84 11.37
N ARG A 178 -9.74 5.32 12.61
CA ARG A 178 -11.06 5.64 13.19
C ARG A 178 -11.77 6.75 12.42
N GLN A 179 -11.01 7.73 11.93
CA GLN A 179 -11.51 8.87 11.18
C GLN A 179 -11.71 8.56 9.69
N LEU A 180 -11.21 7.41 9.22
CA LEU A 180 -11.06 7.10 7.78
C LEU A 180 -10.38 8.25 7.03
N ASP A 181 -9.35 8.82 7.66
CA ASP A 181 -8.56 9.88 7.07
C ASP A 181 -7.69 9.30 5.93
N PRO A 182 -7.85 9.78 4.68
CA PRO A 182 -7.08 9.26 3.55
C PRO A 182 -5.60 9.68 3.61
N VAL A 183 -5.23 10.63 4.47
CA VAL A 183 -3.84 11.03 4.67
C VAL A 183 -3.20 10.11 5.71
N PRO A 184 -2.33 9.15 5.29
CA PRO A 184 -1.73 8.19 6.19
C PRO A 184 -0.79 8.88 7.20
N PRO A 185 -0.66 8.34 8.42
CA PRO A 185 0.45 8.72 9.29
C PRO A 185 1.76 8.19 8.73
N ARG A 186 2.86 8.84 9.11
CA ARG A 186 4.20 8.25 9.03
C ARG A 186 4.39 7.32 10.23
N LEU A 187 4.90 6.13 9.99
CA LEU A 187 5.03 5.07 10.98
C LEU A 187 6.47 4.67 11.25
N SER A 188 7.41 4.84 10.31
CA SER A 188 8.79 4.52 10.63
C SER A 188 9.32 5.54 11.65
N PRO A 189 10.02 5.10 12.71
CA PRO A 189 10.69 6.03 13.59
C PRO A 189 11.86 6.62 12.80
N PHE A 190 11.85 7.94 12.57
CA PHE A 190 12.86 8.73 11.85
C PHE A 190 12.77 8.69 10.32
#